data_AF-A0A384UT62-F1
#
_entry.id   AF-A0A384UT62-F1
#
_cell.length_a   1.000
_cell.length_b   1.000
_cell.length_c   1.000
_cell.angle_alpha   90.00
_cell.angle_beta   90.00
_cell.angle_gamma   90.00
#
_symmetry.space_group_name_H-M   'P 1'
#
loop_
_entity.id
_entity.type
_entity.pdbx_description
1 polymer ?
#
loop_
_entity_poly.entity_id
_entity_poly.type
_entity_poly.pdbx_seq_one_letter_code
_entity_poly.pdbx_strand_id
1 'polypeptide(L)'
;YHALFAYFDRDNVALRGLAKLFKESSEEEREHAEKLMKYQNKRGGRVKLQPIVMPLSEFDHEEKGDALYAMELALSLEKLVNEKLLHLHS
;
A
#
# COMPACT_ATOMS: atom_id res chain seq x y z
N TYR A 1 2.69 0.02 -0.89
CA TYR A 1 3.49 -0.73 0.10
C TYR A 1 4.68 -1.50 -0.49
N HIS A 2 4.52 -2.32 -1.54
CA HIS A 2 5.65 -3.11 -2.07
C HIS A 2 6.89 -2.28 -2.48
N ALA A 3 6.69 -1.09 -3.04
CA ALA A 3 7.80 -0.18 -3.38
C ALA A 3 8.52 0.37 -2.15
N LEU A 4 7.79 0.64 -1.05
CA LEU A 4 8.38 1.02 0.24
C LEU A 4 9.22 -0.12 0.81
N PHE A 5 8.72 -1.36 0.76
CA PHE A 5 9.50 -2.55 1.12
C PHE A 5 10.82 -2.59 0.32
N ALA A 6 10.75 -2.47 -1.01
CA ALA A 6 11.93 -2.53 -1.87
C ALA A 6 12.95 -1.40 -1.58
N TYR A 7 12.49 -0.23 -1.14
CA TYR A 7 13.37 0.86 -0.70
C TYR A 7 14.05 0.56 0.65
N PHE A 8 13.29 0.14 1.67
CA PHE A 8 13.84 -0.13 3.00
C PHE A 8 14.66 -1.42 3.10
N ASP A 9 14.52 -2.33 2.14
CA ASP A 9 15.32 -3.56 2.03
C ASP A 9 16.71 -3.32 1.40
N ARG A 10 16.98 -2.12 0.87
CA ARG A 10 18.30 -1.77 0.33
C ARG A 10 19.36 -1.81 1.42
N ASP A 11 20.57 -2.25 1.05
CA ASP A 11 21.69 -2.40 1.98
C ASP A 11 22.15 -1.06 2.57
N ASN A 12 22.01 0.04 1.82
CA ASN A 12 22.36 1.38 2.25
C ASN A 12 21.27 2.10 3.07
N VAL A 13 20.06 1.55 3.16
CA VAL A 13 18.97 2.04 4.02
C VAL A 13 18.87 1.20 5.29
N ALA A 14 18.89 -0.13 5.14
CA ALA A 14 19.03 -1.12 6.21
C ALA A 14 17.98 -1.08 7.36
N LEU A 15 16.81 -0.47 7.15
CA LEU A 15 15.71 -0.44 8.13
C LEU A 15 14.82 -1.69 8.02
N ARG A 16 15.38 -2.85 8.38
CA ARG A 16 14.73 -4.17 8.23
C ARG A 16 13.36 -4.29 8.87
N GLY A 17 13.12 -3.59 9.98
CA GLY A 17 11.81 -3.56 10.65
C GLY A 17 10.73 -2.92 9.75
N LEU A 18 11.05 -1.80 9.11
CA LEU A 18 10.14 -1.14 8.16
C LEU A 18 10.02 -1.93 6.85
N ALA A 19 11.10 -2.53 6.37
CA ALA A 19 11.04 -3.42 5.20
C ALA A 19 10.05 -4.57 5.45
N LYS A 20 10.14 -5.23 6.60
CA LYS A 20 9.22 -6.29 7.01
C LYS A 20 7.78 -5.77 7.10
N LEU A 21 7.57 -4.65 7.80
CA LEU A 21 6.24 -4.03 7.94
C LEU A 21 5.59 -3.80 6.57
N PHE A 22 6.28 -3.11 5.66
CA PHE A 22 5.71 -2.79 4.34
C PHE A 22 5.57 -3.99 3.41
N LYS A 23 6.35 -5.06 3.63
CA LYS A 23 6.14 -6.33 2.93
C LYS A 23 4.83 -6.98 3.37
N GLU A 24 4.61 -7.08 4.69
CA GLU A 24 3.39 -7.63 5.28
C GLU A 24 2.16 -6.79 4.89
N SER A 25 2.24 -5.45 4.98
CA SER A 25 1.15 -4.56 4.53
C SER A 25 0.86 -4.70 3.03
N SER A 26 1.87 -4.95 2.19
CA SER A 26 1.65 -5.19 0.77
C SER A 26 0.91 -6.50 0.50
N GLU A 27 1.11 -7.52 1.33
CA GLU A 27 0.41 -8.80 1.22
C GLU A 27 -1.04 -8.64 1.71
N GLU A 28 -1.25 -7.96 2.83
CA GLU A 28 -2.57 -7.65 3.39
C GLU A 28 -3.46 -6.86 2.40
N GLU A 29 -2.92 -5.82 1.77
CA GLU A 29 -3.68 -5.04 0.76
C GLU A 29 -4.10 -5.87 -0.46
N ARG A 30 -3.27 -6.85 -0.85
CA ARG A 30 -3.67 -7.80 -1.90
C ARG A 30 -4.82 -8.70 -1.43
N GLU A 31 -4.80 -9.14 -0.18
CA GLU A 31 -5.92 -9.89 0.40
C GLU A 31 -7.21 -9.05 0.46
N HIS A 32 -7.11 -7.76 0.77
CA HIS A 32 -8.24 -6.82 0.70
C HIS A 32 -8.85 -6.76 -0.71
N ALA A 33 -8.02 -6.60 -1.74
CA ALA A 33 -8.46 -6.63 -3.13
C ALA A 33 -9.14 -7.97 -3.50
N GLU A 34 -8.54 -9.10 -3.10
CA GLU A 34 -9.10 -10.42 -3.36
C GLU A 34 -10.45 -10.64 -2.67
N LYS A 35 -10.64 -10.15 -1.44
CA LYS A 35 -11.92 -10.20 -0.72
C LYS A 35 -13.02 -9.48 -1.51
N LEU A 36 -12.72 -8.30 -2.07
CA LEU A 36 -13.66 -7.55 -2.91
C LEU A 36 -13.95 -8.28 -4.24
N MET A 37 -12.95 -8.87 -4.88
CA MET A 37 -13.14 -9.67 -6.10
C MET A 37 -14.04 -10.88 -5.85
N LYS A 38 -13.81 -11.60 -4.74
CA LYS A 38 -14.66 -12.72 -4.30
C LYS A 38 -16.08 -12.25 -4.02
N TYR A 39 -16.25 -11.10 -3.37
CA TYR A 39 -17.57 -10.51 -3.12
C TYR A 39 -18.31 -10.14 -4.42
N GLN A 40 -17.61 -9.53 -5.39
CA GLN A 40 -18.16 -9.19 -6.70
C GLN A 40 -18.71 -10.44 -7.41
N ASN A 41 -17.93 -11.53 -7.45
CA ASN A 41 -18.37 -12.80 -8.04
C ASN A 41 -19.54 -13.42 -7.26
N LYS A 42 -19.52 -13.37 -5.92
CA LYS A 42 -20.61 -13.88 -5.06
C LYS A 42 -21.94 -13.19 -5.35
N ARG A 43 -21.93 -11.94 -5.78
CA ARG A 43 -23.13 -11.17 -6.15
C ARG A 43 -23.52 -11.29 -7.63
N GLY A 44 -22.84 -12.15 -8.39
CA GLY A 44 -23.09 -12.35 -9.82
C GLY A 44 -22.49 -11.25 -10.72
N GLY A 45 -21.69 -10.34 -10.16
CA GLY A 45 -20.95 -9.36 -10.93
C GLY A 45 -19.74 -9.96 -11.65
N ARG A 46 -19.09 -9.16 -12.49
CA ARG A 46 -17.88 -9.55 -13.22
C ARG A 46 -16.73 -8.63 -12.82
N VAL A 47 -15.64 -9.22 -12.31
CA VAL A 47 -14.43 -8.48 -11.97
C VAL A 47 -13.81 -7.89 -13.24
N LYS A 48 -13.42 -6.61 -13.17
CA LYS A 48 -12.63 -5.93 -14.19
C LYS A 48 -11.41 -5.31 -13.52
N LEU A 49 -10.24 -5.93 -13.71
CA LEU A 49 -8.98 -5.38 -13.22
C LEU A 49 -8.57 -4.20 -14.11
N GLN A 50 -8.08 -3.14 -13.48
CA GLN A 50 -7.57 -1.95 -14.16
C GLN A 50 -6.05 -1.87 -14.03
N PRO A 51 -5.36 -1.16 -14.94
CA PRO A 51 -3.93 -0.91 -14.81
C PRO A 51 -3.59 -0.22 -13.49
N ILE A 52 -2.52 -0.67 -12.84
CA ILE A 52 -1.96 -0.02 -11.65
C ILE A 52 -0.90 0.97 -12.13
N VAL A 53 -0.99 2.21 -11.67
CA VAL A 53 -0.01 3.25 -11.99
C VAL A 53 1.36 2.93 -11.38
N MET A 54 2.43 3.37 -12.02
CA MET A 54 3.79 3.19 -11.51
C MET A 54 3.93 3.90 -10.15
N PRO A 55 4.34 3.21 -9.08
CA PRO A 55 4.57 3.83 -7.79
C PRO A 55 5.90 4.59 -7.78
N LEU A 56 6.09 5.47 -6.79
CA LEU A 56 7.40 6.04 -6.47
C LEU A 56 8.38 4.95 -6.00
N SER A 57 9.67 5.14 -6.28
CA SER A 57 10.74 4.21 -5.91
C SER A 57 11.72 4.75 -4.87
N GLU A 58 11.79 6.08 -4.72
CA GLU A 58 12.64 6.77 -3.74
C GLU A 58 11.77 7.41 -2.67
N PHE A 59 12.23 7.31 -1.42
CA PHE A 59 11.53 7.79 -0.23
C PHE A 59 12.48 8.51 0.74
N ASP A 60 13.64 8.95 0.25
CA ASP A 60 14.53 9.80 1.02
C ASP A 60 13.88 11.17 1.24
N HIS A 61 14.11 11.75 2.42
CA HIS A 61 13.57 13.05 2.77
C HIS A 61 14.50 13.76 3.74
N GLU A 62 15.07 14.90 3.31
CA GLU A 62 16.13 15.59 4.05
C GLU A 62 15.70 16.02 5.46
N GLU A 63 14.52 16.62 5.61
CA GLU A 63 14.07 17.15 6.91
C GLU A 63 13.51 16.10 7.87
N LYS A 64 12.78 15.10 7.34
CA LYS A 64 12.03 14.12 8.14
C LYS A 64 12.81 12.83 8.37
N GLY A 65 13.79 12.54 7.52
CA GLY A 65 14.31 11.20 7.34
C GLY A 65 13.32 10.30 6.60
N ASP A 66 13.85 9.24 6.00
CA ASP A 66 13.08 8.28 5.20
C ASP A 66 12.02 7.52 6.02
N ALA A 67 12.35 7.11 7.25
CA ALA A 67 11.45 6.36 8.13
C ALA A 67 10.17 7.12 8.47
N LEU A 68 10.31 8.37 8.95
CA LEU A 68 9.16 9.19 9.34
C LEU A 68 8.33 9.57 8.11
N TYR A 69 9.00 9.97 7.03
CA TYR A 69 8.32 10.31 5.77
C TYR A 69 7.49 9.13 5.24
N ALA A 70 8.06 7.92 5.22
CA ALA A 70 7.35 6.72 4.77
C ALA A 70 6.13 6.39 5.64
N MET A 71 6.22 6.56 6.95
CA MET A 71 5.09 6.30 7.86
C MET A 71 3.98 7.34 7.70
N GLU A 72 4.32 8.62 7.49
CA GLU A 72 3.33 9.66 7.18
C GLU A 72 2.66 9.44 5.81
N LEU A 73 3.42 8.99 4.81
CA LEU A 73 2.90 8.60 3.51
C LEU A 73 1.93 7.40 3.65
N ALA A 74 2.32 6.37 4.39
CA ALA A 74 1.46 5.22 4.67
C ALA A 74 0.15 5.65 5.36
N LEU A 75 0.23 6.46 6.41
CA LEU A 75 -0.96 7.00 7.09
C LEU A 75 -1.87 7.79 6.14
N SER A 76 -1.29 8.57 5.24
CA SER A 76 -2.04 9.35 4.25
C SER A 76 -2.75 8.44 3.25
N LEU A 77 -2.09 7.36 2.81
CA LEU A 77 -2.69 6.34 1.94
C LEU A 77 -3.86 5.61 2.64
N GLU A 78 -3.70 5.20 3.90
CA GLU A 78 -4.77 4.55 4.65
C GLU A 78 -6.00 5.46 4.85
N LYS A 79 -5.77 6.75 5.12
CA LYS A 79 -6.87 7.73 5.18
C LYS A 79 -7.60 7.87 3.85
N LEU A 80 -6.87 7.88 2.73
CA LEU A 80 -7.44 7.91 1.39
C LEU A 80 -8.25 6.63 1.10
N VAL A 81 -7.72 5.45 1.45
CA VAL A 81 -8.43 4.17 1.31
C VAL A 81 -9.74 4.21 2.11
N ASN A 82 -9.70 4.68 3.36
CA ASN A 82 -10.89 4.84 4.18
C ASN A 82 -11.94 5.76 3.53
N GLU A 83 -11.52 6.91 2.97
CA GLU A 83 -12.42 7.79 2.21
C GLU A 83 -13.06 7.07 1.01
N LYS A 84 -12.28 6.26 0.26
CA LYS A 84 -12.81 5.46 -0.86
C LYS A 84 -13.77 4.37 -0.40
N LEU A 85 -13.55 3.75 0.76
CA LEU A 85 -14.47 2.79 1.34
C LEU A 85 -15.80 3.45 1.76
N LEU A 86 -15.74 4.66 2.34
CA LEU A 86 -16.95 5.44 2.66
C LEU A 86 -17.74 5.83 1.42
N HIS A 87 -17.04 6.18 0.33
CA HIS A 87 -17.68 6.43 -0.95
C HIS A 87 -18.29 5.16 -1.57
N LEU A 88 -17.67 4.00 -1.40
CA LEU A 88 -18.22 2.71 -1.86
C LEU A 88 -19.49 2.31 -1.08
N HIS A 89 -19.56 2.69 0.20
CA HIS A 89 -20.71 2.38 1.06
C HIS A 89 -21.95 3.23 0.72
N SER A 90 -21.74 4.47 0.26
CA SER A 90 -22.80 5.45 -0.04
C SER A 90 -23.50 5.15 -1.36
#